data_AF-A0A961RXS4-F1
#
_entry.id   AF-A0A961RXS4-F1
#
_cell.length_a   1.000
_cell.length_b   1.000
_cell.length_c   1.000
_cell.angle_alpha   90.00
_cell.angle_beta   90.00
_cell.angle_gamma   90.00
#
_symmetry.space_group_name_H-M   'P 1'
#
loop_
_entity.id
_entity.type
_entity.pdbx_description
1 polymer ?
#
loop_
_entity_poly.entity_id
_entity_poly.type
_entity_poly.pdbx_seq_one_letter_code
_entity_poly.pdbx_strand_id
1 'polypeptide(L)' 'MKLRVIDFGLVPALRSQAVYHGLAETMTPDSDPVLSLVSPIDPYVCVGMHQEIAKEVDEEFCRANNLPVYRR' A
#
# COMPACT_ATOMS: atom_id res chain seq x y z
N MET A 1 -1.82 -27.60 -0.14
CA MET A 1 -1.57 -26.14 -0.13
C MET A 1 -2.67 -25.48 -0.95
N LYS A 2 -3.46 -24.59 -0.33
CA LYS A 2 -4.53 -23.85 -1.01
C LYS A 2 -4.13 -22.37 -1.06
N LEU A 3 -4.09 -21.77 -2.24
CA LEU A 3 -3.88 -20.32 -2.35
C LEU A 3 -5.21 -19.60 -2.12
N ARG A 4 -5.24 -18.65 -1.19
CA ARG A 4 -6.37 -17.74 -0.98
C ARG A 4 -6.15 -16.47 -1.81
N VAL A 5 -7.02 -16.22 -2.78
CA VAL A 5 -6.99 -14.97 -3.56
C VAL A 5 -8.04 -14.02 -2.99
N ILE A 6 -7.63 -12.81 -2.61
CA ILE A 6 -8.51 -11.76 -2.09
C ILE A 6 -8.38 -10.55 -3.03
N ASP A 7 -9.46 -10.25 -3.73
CA ASP A 7 -9.55 -9.05 -4.57
C ASP A 7 -10.28 -7.95 -3.79
N PHE A 8 -9.54 -6.89 -3.43
CA PHE A 8 -10.10 -5.70 -2.78
C PHE A 8 -10.68 -4.70 -3.79
N GLY A 9 -10.45 -4.91 -5.09
CA GLY A 9 -10.87 -4.01 -6.15
C GLY A 9 -10.28 -2.61 -5.99
N LEU A 10 -11.11 -1.62 -6.32
CA LEU A 10 -10.82 -0.20 -6.23
C LEU A 10 -11.02 0.32 -4.80
N VAL A 11 -9.98 0.85 -4.17
CA VAL A 11 -10.00 1.37 -2.79
C VAL A 11 -9.29 2.73 -2.67
N PRO A 12 -9.54 3.53 -1.62
CA PRO A 12 -8.78 4.75 -1.34
C PRO A 12 -7.27 4.49 -1.28
N ALA A 13 -6.46 5.46 -1.70
CA ALA A 13 -5.01 5.33 -1.77
C ALA A 13 -4.35 4.84 -0.47
N LEU A 14 -4.74 5.38 0.69
CA LEU A 14 -4.22 4.91 1.98
C LEU A 14 -4.54 3.43 2.23
N ARG A 15 -5.75 3.00 1.87
CA ARG A 15 -6.19 1.61 2.07
C ARG A 15 -5.43 0.66 1.14
N SER A 16 -5.09 1.07 -0.08
CA SER A 16 -4.28 0.24 -0.99
C SER A 16 -2.90 -0.08 -0.43
N GLN A 17 -2.35 0.82 0.41
CA GLN A 17 -1.10 0.59 1.13
C GLN A 17 -1.29 -0.16 2.45
N ALA A 18 -2.41 -0.02 3.13
CA ALA A 18 -2.61 -0.65 4.44
C ALA A 18 -3.03 -2.13 4.37
N VAL A 19 -3.78 -2.55 3.34
CA VAL A 19 -4.44 -3.88 3.34
C VAL A 19 -3.48 -5.05 3.43
N TYR A 20 -2.34 -5.00 2.72
CA TYR A 20 -1.39 -6.12 2.75
C TYR A 20 -0.58 -6.16 4.05
N HIS A 21 -0.32 -5.01 4.70
CA HIS A 21 0.24 -4.99 6.05
C HIS A 21 -0.73 -5.62 7.05
N GLY A 22 -2.01 -5.24 7.00
CA GLY A 22 -3.04 -5.83 7.85
C GLY A 22 -3.21 -7.33 7.64
N LEU A 23 -3.11 -7.81 6.40
CA LEU A 23 -3.08 -9.25 6.13
C LEU A 23 -1.85 -9.90 6.76
N ALA A 24 -0.65 -9.35 6.53
CA ALA A 24 0.60 -9.89 7.04
C ALA A 24 0.62 -10.00 8.59
N GLU A 25 0.10 -8.99 9.29
CA GLU A 25 -0.04 -8.96 10.76
C GLU A 25 -0.93 -10.09 11.30
N THR A 26 -1.84 -10.63 10.49
CA THR A 26 -2.77 -11.70 10.89
C THR A 26 -2.30 -13.11 10.51
N MET A 27 -1.19 -13.23 9.80
CA MET A 27 -0.69 -14.52 9.32
C MET A 27 -0.03 -15.33 10.45
N THR A 28 -0.28 -16.64 10.47
CA THR A 28 0.40 -17.59 11.36
C THR A 28 1.18 -18.62 10.54
N PRO A 29 2.06 -19.42 11.15
CA PRO A 29 2.77 -20.49 10.44
C PRO A 29 1.86 -21.52 9.77
N ASP A 30 0.62 -21.69 10.25
CA ASP A 30 -0.36 -22.66 9.73
C ASP A 30 -1.31 -22.05 8.68
N SER A 31 -1.21 -20.74 8.42
CA SER A 31 -2.08 -20.07 7.46
C SER A 31 -1.77 -20.49 6.01
N ASP A 32 -2.83 -20.77 5.24
CA ASP A 32 -2.75 -20.86 3.78
C ASP A 32 -2.18 -19.55 3.19
N PRO A 33 -1.32 -19.61 2.16
CA PRO A 33 -0.79 -18.41 1.51
C PRO A 33 -1.90 -17.53 0.93
N VAL A 34 -1.68 -16.22 0.93
CA VAL A 34 -2.64 -15.22 0.43
C VAL A 34 -2.03 -14.41 -0.71
N LEU A 35 -2.77 -14.28 -1.81
CA LEU A 35 -2.54 -13.28 -2.84
C LEU A 35 -3.59 -12.18 -2.71
N SER A 36 -3.17 -10.95 -2.41
CA SER A 36 -4.05 -9.79 -2.40
C SER A 36 -3.93 -9.00 -3.70
N LEU A 37 -5.05 -8.74 -4.37
CA LEU A 37 -5.16 -7.81 -5.49
C LEU A 37 -5.85 -6.54 -4.99
N VAL A 38 -5.30 -5.38 -5.32
CA VAL A 38 -5.84 -4.08 -4.88
C VAL A 38 -5.43 -3.00 -5.87
N SER A 39 -6.32 -2.04 -6.11
CA SER A 39 -6.05 -0.89 -6.98
C SER A 39 -6.48 0.40 -6.28
N PRO A 40 -5.65 1.44 -6.25
CA PRO A 40 -6.01 2.74 -5.69
C PRO A 40 -6.98 3.48 -6.63
N ILE A 41 -7.99 4.16 -6.07
CA ILE A 41 -8.87 5.08 -6.83
C ILE A 41 -8.25 6.47 -7.02
N ASP A 42 -7.41 6.89 -6.08
CA ASP A 42 -6.77 8.20 -6.07
C ASP A 42 -5.26 8.06 -6.34
N PRO A 43 -4.65 9.01 -7.09
CA PRO A 43 -3.20 9.05 -7.23
C PRO A 43 -2.53 9.40 -5.88
N TYR A 44 -1.38 8.80 -5.62
CA TYR A 44 -0.55 9.08 -4.45
C TYR A 44 0.91 8.71 -4.75
N VAL A 45 1.82 9.22 -3.92
CA VAL A 45 3.23 8.83 -3.95
C VAL A 45 3.49 7.84 -2.82
N CYS A 46 4.13 6.73 -3.14
CA CYS A 46 4.55 5.73 -2.17
C CYS A 46 6.07 5.75 -2.00
N VAL A 47 6.53 5.92 -0.77
CA VAL A 47 7.94 5.77 -0.39
C VAL A 47 8.13 4.50 0.44
N GLY A 48 9.27 3.85 0.31
CA GLY A 48 9.64 2.69 1.09
C GLY A 48 10.12 3.05 2.49
N MET A 49 10.06 2.08 3.40
CA MET A 49 10.41 2.20 4.82
C MET A 49 11.74 2.92 5.06
N HIS A 50 12.76 2.64 4.26
CA HIS A 50 14.12 3.17 4.43
C HIS A 50 14.46 4.37 3.52
N GLN A 51 13.49 4.85 2.75
CA GLN A 51 13.68 6.02 1.89
C GLN A 51 13.54 7.33 2.68
N GLU A 52 14.40 8.30 2.38
CA GLU A 52 14.31 9.67 2.88
C GLU A 52 13.42 10.48 1.94
N ILE A 53 12.26 10.93 2.43
CA ILE A 53 11.21 11.51 1.56
C ILE A 53 11.76 12.68 0.73
N ALA A 54 12.44 13.62 1.37
CA ALA A 54 12.99 14.82 0.73
C ALA A 54 14.04 14.55 -0.37
N LYS A 55 14.61 13.34 -0.44
CA LYS A 55 15.58 12.94 -1.49
C LYS A 55 14.93 12.23 -2.67
N GLU A 56 13.74 11.68 -2.47
CA GLU A 56 13.08 10.81 -3.45
C GLU A 56 11.86 11.48 -4.09
N VAL A 57 11.27 12.46 -3.39
CA VAL A 57 9.99 13.06 -3.75
C VAL A 57 10.10 14.57 -3.68
N ASP A 58 9.59 15.24 -4.72
CA ASP A 58 9.31 16.67 -4.67
C ASP A 58 8.08 16.93 -3.80
N GLU A 59 8.32 17.22 -2.52
CA GLU A 59 7.27 17.46 -1.53
C GLU A 59 6.44 18.72 -1.83
N GLU A 60 7.06 19.72 -2.46
CA GLU A 60 6.38 20.97 -2.81
C GLU A 60 5.41 20.72 -3.96
N PHE A 61 5.85 20.01 -5.00
CA PHE A 61 4.98 19.58 -6.09
C PHE A 61 3.82 18.70 -5.59
N CYS A 62 4.11 17.72 -4.72
CA CYS A 62 3.08 16.86 -4.17
C CYS A 62 2.02 17.65 -3.39
N ARG A 63 2.47 18.60 -2.55
CA ARG A 63 1.57 19.48 -1.80
C ARG A 63 0.74 20.37 -2.71
N ALA A 64 1.35 20.98 -3.72
CA ALA A 64 0.68 21.85 -4.67
C ALA A 64 -0.39 21.13 -5.52
N ASN A 65 -0.20 19.82 -5.77
CA ASN A 65 -1.09 18.99 -6.58
C ASN A 65 -2.01 18.08 -5.75
N ASN A 66 -2.06 18.24 -4.43
CA ASN A 66 -2.84 17.40 -3.52
C ASN A 66 -2.53 15.89 -3.67
N LEU A 67 -1.26 15.54 -3.88
CA LEU A 67 -0.79 14.15 -3.93
C LEU A 67 -0.33 13.71 -2.53
N PRO A 68 -1.05 12.80 -1.87
CA PRO A 68 -0.60 12.28 -0.59
C PRO A 68 0.70 11.49 -0.74
N VAL A 69 1.59 11.60 0.25
CA VAL A 69 2.80 10.79 0.33
C VAL A 69 2.62 9.78 1.47
N TYR A 70 2.64 8.49 1.14
CA TYR A 70 2.53 7.40 2.11
C TYR A 70 3.82 6.59 2.17
N ARG A 71 4.17 6.14 3.38
CA ARG A 71 5.29 5.23 3.62
C ARG A 71 4.78 3.81 3.80
N ARG A 72 5.34 2.87 3.05
CA ARG A 72 5.16 1.42 3.22
C ARG A 72 6.36 0.76 3.88
#